data_AF-A0A8S9IVW2-F1
#
_entry.id   AF-A0A8S9IVW2-F1
#
_cell.length_a   1.000
_cell.length_b   1.000
_cell.length_c   1.000
_cell.angle_alpha   90.00
_cell.angle_beta   90.00
_cell.angle_gamma   90.00
#
_symmetry.space_group_name_H-M   'P 1'
#
loop_
_entity.id
_entity.type
_entity.pdbx_description
1 polymer ?
#
loop_
_entity_poly.entity_id
_entity_poly.type
_entity_poly.pdbx_seq_one_letter_code
_entity_poly.pdbx_strand_id
1 'polypeptide(L)'
;MGSSSTAQEEPQLVDTPATVPSPLAQEPDNDVPAPGNQFAEFAAGCFWGVELAYQRIPGVTETEVGYTQGISHNPSYKDVCTNTTNHAEVVRVQYDPNECTYETLLDLFWSRHDPTTLNRQ
;
A
#
# COMPACT_ATOMS: atom_id res chain seq x y z
N MET A 1 0.98 5.22 -74.72
CA MET A 1 1.45 6.31 -73.86
C MET A 1 1.09 5.92 -72.44
N GLY A 2 2.07 5.39 -71.70
CA GLY A 2 1.86 4.87 -70.35
C GLY A 2 1.85 6.00 -69.34
N SER A 3 0.87 5.99 -68.45
CA SER A 3 0.80 6.91 -67.31
C SER A 3 1.35 6.19 -66.08
N SER A 4 2.53 6.62 -65.63
CA SER A 4 3.13 6.19 -64.36
C SER A 4 2.61 7.04 -63.20
N SER A 5 2.06 6.32 -62.22
CA SER A 5 2.02 6.51 -60.76
C SER A 5 2.87 7.64 -60.16
N THR A 6 2.39 8.33 -59.10
CA THR A 6 2.78 8.05 -57.69
C THR A 6 2.21 9.08 -56.68
N ALA A 7 1.68 8.53 -55.58
CA ALA A 7 1.51 9.04 -54.21
C ALA A 7 0.60 10.24 -53.92
N GLN A 8 -0.57 9.92 -53.35
CA GLN A 8 -1.22 10.75 -52.34
C GLN A 8 -0.50 10.51 -51.01
N GLU A 9 -0.09 11.58 -50.33
CA GLU A 9 0.40 11.55 -48.95
C GLU A 9 -0.74 12.04 -48.05
N GLU A 10 -1.29 11.12 -47.26
CA GLU A 10 -2.35 11.38 -46.27
C GLU A 10 -1.68 11.48 -44.89
N PRO A 11 -1.99 12.51 -44.06
CA PRO A 11 -1.25 12.77 -42.84
C PRO A 11 -1.60 11.71 -41.77
N GLN A 12 -0.59 11.04 -41.23
CA GLN A 12 -0.79 10.08 -40.15
C GLN A 12 -1.15 10.80 -38.84
N LEU A 13 -2.38 10.54 -38.39
CA LEU A 13 -2.87 10.83 -37.05
C LEU A 13 -2.11 9.95 -36.05
N VAL A 14 -1.13 10.52 -35.34
CA VAL A 14 -0.46 9.84 -34.22
C VAL A 14 -1.36 9.93 -32.98
N ASP A 15 -2.28 8.97 -32.86
CA ASP A 15 -3.07 8.75 -31.65
C ASP A 15 -2.24 7.92 -30.67
N THR A 16 -1.29 8.58 -29.99
CA THR A 16 -0.64 7.98 -28.81
C THR A 16 -1.44 8.44 -27.59
N PRO A 17 -2.07 7.55 -26.80
CA PRO A 17 -2.56 7.98 -25.51
C PRO A 17 -1.33 8.38 -24.69
N ALA A 18 -1.25 9.66 -24.34
CA ALA A 18 -0.25 10.14 -23.42
C ALA A 18 -0.41 9.34 -22.12
N THR A 19 0.57 8.49 -21.82
CA THR A 19 0.72 7.88 -20.50
C THR A 19 0.86 9.01 -19.50
N VAL A 20 -0.25 9.37 -18.86
CA VAL A 20 -0.19 10.23 -17.67
C VAL A 20 0.54 9.37 -16.63
N PRO A 21 1.73 9.76 -16.14
CA PRO A 21 2.37 9.03 -15.06
C PRO A 21 1.39 9.05 -13.88
N SER A 22 0.95 7.86 -13.45
CA SER A 22 0.17 7.74 -12.22
C SER A 22 0.94 8.45 -11.11
N PRO A 23 0.29 9.34 -10.32
CA PRO A 23 0.95 9.96 -9.19
C PRO A 23 1.58 8.86 -8.31
N LEU A 24 2.83 9.07 -7.90
CA LEU A 24 3.53 8.14 -7.00
C LEU A 24 2.67 7.91 -5.76
N ALA A 25 2.59 6.68 -5.25
CA ALA A 25 1.81 6.31 -4.06
C ALA A 25 2.44 6.80 -2.73
N GLN A 26 2.99 8.02 -2.72
CA GLN A 26 3.75 8.61 -1.60
C GLN A 26 2.99 9.75 -0.91
N GLU A 27 1.68 9.85 -1.15
CA GLU A 27 0.83 10.80 -0.45
C GLU A 27 0.65 10.36 1.02
N PRO A 28 0.48 11.32 1.97
CA PRO A 28 0.22 10.97 3.36
C PRO A 28 -1.15 10.28 3.50
N ASP A 29 -1.30 9.48 4.56
CA ASP A 29 -2.62 8.97 4.96
C ASP A 29 -3.48 10.15 5.43
N ASN A 30 -4.56 10.42 4.69
CA ASN A 30 -5.53 11.48 4.96
C ASN A 30 -6.85 10.94 5.51
N ASP A 31 -6.94 9.61 5.74
CA ASP A 31 -8.11 9.03 6.39
C ASP A 31 -8.21 9.51 7.83
N VAL A 32 -9.45 9.57 8.33
CA VAL A 32 -9.74 10.02 9.70
C VAL A 32 -10.26 8.84 10.50
N PRO A 33 -9.66 8.52 11.66
CA PRO A 33 -10.15 7.44 12.50
C PRO A 33 -11.50 7.82 13.14
N ALA A 34 -12.20 6.85 13.71
CA ALA A 34 -13.41 7.14 14.47
C ALA A 34 -13.13 8.14 15.62
N PRO A 35 -14.10 8.99 16.00
CA PRO A 35 -13.88 10.01 17.03
C PRO A 35 -13.33 9.44 18.33
N GLY A 36 -12.23 10.03 18.83
CA GLY A 36 -11.55 9.58 20.05
C GLY A 36 -10.44 8.55 19.81
N ASN A 37 -10.42 7.89 18.65
CA ASN A 37 -9.40 6.91 18.31
C ASN A 37 -8.20 7.53 17.57
N GLN A 38 -7.11 6.77 17.50
CA GLN A 38 -5.91 7.09 16.73
C GLN A 38 -5.57 5.96 15.78
N PHE A 39 -4.85 6.28 14.69
CA PHE A 39 -4.27 5.29 13.79
C PHE A 39 -2.83 4.95 14.17
N ALA A 40 -2.45 3.70 13.91
CA ALA A 40 -1.09 3.20 13.93
C ALA A 40 -0.89 2.20 12.79
N GLU A 41 0.28 2.17 12.18
CA GLU A 41 0.61 1.23 11.10
C GLU A 41 1.82 0.37 11.49
N PHE A 42 1.73 -0.94 11.27
CA PHE A 42 2.80 -1.88 11.58
C PHE A 42 3.07 -2.85 10.43
N ALA A 43 4.34 -2.95 10.03
CA ALA A 43 4.83 -3.90 9.03
C ALA A 43 5.68 -4.98 9.73
N ALA A 44 5.18 -6.22 9.81
CA ALA A 44 5.81 -7.29 10.61
C ALA A 44 5.77 -8.66 9.90
N GLY A 45 5.95 -8.68 8.58
CA GLY A 45 5.82 -9.88 7.74
C GLY A 45 4.41 -10.10 7.22
N CYS A 46 4.02 -11.37 7.01
CA CYS A 46 2.70 -11.70 6.47
C CYS A 46 1.57 -11.12 7.34
N PHE A 47 0.83 -10.17 6.77
CA PHE A 47 -0.15 -9.37 7.51
C PHE A 47 -1.29 -10.17 8.17
N TRP A 48 -1.59 -11.41 7.72
CA TRP A 48 -2.67 -12.23 8.28
C TRP A 48 -2.38 -12.61 9.73
N GLY A 49 -1.13 -12.99 10.02
CA GLY A 49 -0.71 -13.36 11.36
C GLY A 49 -0.51 -12.15 12.27
N VAL A 50 -0.24 -10.99 11.69
CA VAL A 50 -0.03 -9.72 12.39
C VAL A 50 -1.37 -9.10 12.76
N GLU A 51 -2.32 -9.04 11.83
CA GLU A 51 -3.69 -8.55 12.03
C GLU A 51 -4.37 -9.32 13.15
N LEU A 52 -4.33 -10.66 13.10
CA LEU A 52 -4.89 -11.51 14.14
C LEU A 52 -4.31 -11.24 15.54
N ALA A 53 -3.06 -10.77 15.62
CA ALA A 53 -2.44 -10.43 16.90
C ALA A 53 -3.00 -9.10 17.44
N TYR A 54 -3.14 -8.08 16.59
CA TYR A 54 -3.72 -6.78 16.97
C TYR A 54 -5.21 -6.88 17.30
N GLN A 55 -5.98 -7.70 16.58
CA GLN A 55 -7.41 -7.96 16.86
C GLN A 55 -7.69 -8.44 18.29
N ARG A 56 -6.67 -8.94 19.00
CA ARG A 56 -6.80 -9.50 20.36
C ARG A 56 -6.39 -8.53 21.46
N ILE A 57 -5.95 -7.31 21.13
CA ILE A 57 -5.57 -6.29 22.10
C ILE A 57 -6.83 -5.55 22.58
N PRO A 58 -7.15 -5.54 23.89
CA PRO A 58 -8.17 -4.67 24.44
C PRO A 58 -7.87 -3.19 24.15
N GLY A 59 -8.88 -2.44 23.71
CA GLY A 59 -8.74 -1.05 23.28
C GLY A 59 -8.37 -0.87 21.80
N VAL A 60 -8.05 -1.94 21.07
CA VAL A 60 -8.08 -1.92 19.58
C VAL A 60 -9.52 -2.01 19.13
N THR A 61 -9.96 -1.04 18.31
CA THR A 61 -11.34 -0.91 17.86
C THR A 61 -11.54 -1.40 16.43
N GLU A 62 -10.51 -1.33 15.59
CA GLU A 62 -10.54 -1.80 14.22
C GLU A 62 -9.13 -2.22 13.75
N THR A 63 -9.07 -3.21 12.87
CA THR A 63 -7.85 -3.61 12.16
C THR A 63 -8.18 -3.80 10.70
N GLU A 64 -7.27 -3.40 9.82
CA GLU A 64 -7.34 -3.73 8.41
C GLU A 64 -5.93 -3.97 7.85
N VAL A 65 -5.86 -4.79 6.81
CA VAL A 65 -4.62 -5.10 6.10
C VAL A 65 -4.50 -4.28 4.82
N GLY A 66 -3.28 -3.89 4.48
CA GLY A 66 -3.04 -3.09 3.29
C GLY A 66 -1.60 -3.09 2.82
N TYR A 67 -1.34 -2.21 1.85
CA TYR A 67 -0.03 -2.00 1.23
C TYR A 67 0.31 -0.51 1.26
N THR A 68 1.46 -0.14 1.82
CA THR A 68 1.89 1.27 1.93
C THR A 68 3.39 1.42 1.71
N GLN A 69 3.88 2.66 1.65
CA GLN A 69 5.29 3.05 1.46
C GLN A 69 5.94 2.59 0.14
N GLY A 70 5.12 2.19 -0.84
CA GLY A 70 5.56 1.85 -2.20
C GLY A 70 5.43 3.00 -3.19
N ILE A 71 5.52 2.69 -4.47
CA ILE A 71 5.45 3.67 -5.56
C ILE A 71 4.23 3.50 -6.48
N SER A 72 3.58 2.33 -6.44
CA SER A 72 2.48 2.00 -7.34
C SER A 72 1.13 2.38 -6.74
N HIS A 73 0.41 3.30 -7.36
CA HIS A 73 -0.92 3.70 -6.89
C HIS A 73 -1.94 2.56 -7.08
N ASN A 74 -2.80 2.33 -6.08
CA ASN A 74 -3.82 1.27 -6.05
C ASN A 74 -3.31 -0.14 -6.44
N PRO A 75 -2.27 -0.66 -5.76
CA PRO A 75 -1.71 -1.96 -6.12
C PRO A 75 -2.67 -3.10 -5.75
N SER A 76 -2.79 -4.11 -6.60
CA SER A 76 -3.43 -5.38 -6.23
C SER A 76 -2.44 -6.29 -5.49
N TYR A 77 -2.94 -7.31 -4.79
CA TYR A 77 -2.10 -8.34 -4.20
C TYR A 77 -1.13 -8.97 -5.21
N LYS A 78 -1.61 -9.22 -6.43
CA LYS A 78 -0.77 -9.78 -7.51
C LYS A 78 0.38 -8.85 -7.89
N ASP A 79 0.14 -7.53 -7.90
CA ASP A 79 1.17 -6.54 -8.19
C ASP A 79 2.22 -6.53 -7.07
N VAL A 80 1.80 -6.58 -5.80
CA VAL A 80 2.75 -6.61 -4.67
C VAL A 80 3.59 -7.87 -4.66
N CYS A 81 3.01 -9.03 -5.01
CA CYS A 81 3.75 -10.29 -5.11
C CYS A 81 4.86 -10.30 -6.17
N THR A 82 4.88 -9.35 -7.12
CA THR A 82 6.01 -9.24 -8.08
C THR A 82 7.26 -8.64 -7.43
N ASN A 83 7.13 -8.03 -6.25
CA ASN A 83 8.16 -7.24 -5.56
C ASN A 83 8.64 -6.00 -6.33
N THR A 84 7.88 -5.52 -7.33
CA THR A 84 8.27 -4.32 -8.10
C THR A 84 7.59 -3.03 -7.62
N THR A 85 6.54 -3.14 -6.80
CA THR A 85 5.77 -1.99 -6.31
C THR A 85 6.42 -1.28 -5.13
N ASN A 86 7.39 -1.94 -4.48
CA ASN A 86 8.07 -1.51 -3.26
C ASN A 86 7.14 -1.26 -2.06
N HIS A 87 5.90 -1.75 -2.10
CA HIS A 87 5.02 -1.71 -0.95
C HIS A 87 5.41 -2.77 0.09
N ALA A 88 5.21 -2.44 1.36
CA ALA A 88 5.20 -3.41 2.45
C ALA A 88 3.78 -3.88 2.74
N GLU A 89 3.61 -5.14 3.12
CA GLU A 89 2.39 -5.60 3.79
C GLU A 89 2.33 -4.97 5.19
N VAL A 90 1.22 -4.29 5.48
CA VAL A 90 1.01 -3.60 6.76
C VAL A 90 -0.36 -3.92 7.34
N VAL A 91 -0.47 -3.75 8.65
CA VAL A 91 -1.73 -3.67 9.37
C VAL A 91 -1.93 -2.23 9.84
N ARG A 92 -3.04 -1.61 9.44
CA ARG A 92 -3.51 -0.35 10.03
C ARG A 92 -4.42 -0.69 11.20
N VAL A 93 -4.09 -0.14 12.36
CA VAL A 93 -4.76 -0.35 13.63
C VAL A 93 -5.44 0.95 14.03
N GLN A 94 -6.71 0.88 14.35
CA GLN A 94 -7.42 1.93 15.05
C GLN A 94 -7.56 1.54 16.53
N TYR A 95 -7.21 2.43 17.45
CA TYR A 95 -7.26 2.14 18.88
C TYR A 95 -7.73 3.36 19.70
N ASP A 96 -8.40 3.10 20.83
CA ASP A 96 -8.74 4.12 21.82
C ASP A 96 -7.52 4.35 22.74
N PRO A 97 -6.90 5.53 22.71
CA PRO A 97 -5.73 5.84 23.55
C PRO A 97 -6.02 5.85 25.06
N ASN A 98 -7.31 5.85 25.47
CA ASN A 98 -7.70 5.74 26.88
C ASN A 98 -7.76 4.28 27.37
N GLU A 99 -7.87 3.31 26.46
CA GLU A 99 -7.93 1.87 26.77
C GLU A 99 -6.65 1.13 26.37
N CYS A 100 -5.96 1.57 25.31
CA CYS A 100 -4.73 0.99 24.79
C CYS A 100 -3.69 2.08 24.52
N THR A 101 -2.47 1.92 25.03
CA THR A 101 -1.38 2.88 24.74
C THR A 101 -0.61 2.47 23.49
N TYR A 102 0.04 3.43 22.83
CA TYR A 102 0.91 3.13 21.69
C TYR A 102 2.07 2.20 22.09
N GLU A 103 2.60 2.34 23.31
CA GLU A 103 3.61 1.44 23.87
C GLU A 103 3.12 -0.01 23.94
N THR A 104 1.84 -0.23 24.26
CA THR A 104 1.25 -1.58 24.26
C THR A 104 1.26 -2.19 22.85
N LEU A 105 0.98 -1.37 21.82
CA LEU A 105 1.06 -1.79 20.42
C LEU A 105 2.49 -2.10 19.99
N LEU A 106 3.46 -1.32 20.47
CA LEU A 106 4.89 -1.56 20.25
C LEU A 106 5.37 -2.84 20.95
N ASP A 107 4.94 -3.09 22.18
CA ASP A 107 5.30 -4.32 22.90
C ASP A 107 4.81 -5.56 22.14
N LEU A 108 3.58 -5.53 21.60
CA LEU A 108 3.10 -6.59 20.72
C LEU A 108 3.97 -6.69 19.47
N PHE A 109 4.24 -5.56 18.80
CA PHE A 109 5.04 -5.51 17.57
C PHE A 109 6.38 -6.23 17.76
N TRP A 110 7.16 -5.87 18.78
CA TRP A 110 8.46 -6.48 19.05
C TRP A 110 8.38 -7.96 19.45
N SER A 111 7.29 -8.39 20.08
CA SER A 111 7.09 -9.80 20.44
C SER A 111 6.69 -10.70 19.26
N ARG A 112 6.20 -10.11 18.15
CA ARG A 112 5.49 -10.84 17.10
C ARG A 112 6.36 -11.24 15.90
N HIS A 113 7.51 -10.61 15.72
CA HIS A 113 8.38 -10.79 14.57
C HIS A 113 9.87 -10.72 14.97
N ASP A 114 10.77 -11.08 14.06
CA ASP A 114 12.21 -10.87 14.19
C ASP A 114 12.60 -9.55 13.49
N PRO A 115 12.79 -8.44 14.23
CA PRO A 115 13.09 -7.14 13.65
C PRO A 115 14.51 -7.03 13.07
N THR A 116 15.32 -8.11 13.14
CA THR A 116 16.70 -8.11 12.65
C THR A 116 16.84 -8.68 11.24
N THR A 117 15.75 -9.19 10.66
CA THR A 117 15.76 -9.80 9.33
C THR A 117 15.35 -8.81 8.23
N LEU A 118 16.33 -8.32 7.46
CA LEU A 118 16.08 -7.38 6.35
C LEU A 118 15.26 -8.04 5.22
N ASN A 119 14.19 -7.37 4.79
CA ASN A 119 13.32 -7.73 3.64
C ASN A 119 12.75 -9.16 3.68
N ARG A 120 12.58 -9.72 4.88
CA ARG A 120 11.96 -11.03 5.10
C ARG A 120 11.41 -11.13 6.51
N GLN A 121 10.48 -12.06 6.70
CA GLN A 121 9.99 -12.44 8.01
C GLN A 121 9.78 -13.94 8.14
#